data_AF-A0A7C8YIN9-F1
#
_entry.id   AF-A0A7C8YIN9-F1
#
_cell.length_a   1.000
_cell.length_b   1.000
_cell.length_c   1.000
_cell.angle_alpha   90.00
_cell.angle_beta   90.00
_cell.angle_gamma   90.00
#
_symmetry.space_group_name_H-M   'P 1'
#
loop_
_entity.id
_entity.type
_entity.pdbx_description
1 polymer ?
#
loop_
_entity_poly.entity_id
_entity_poly.type
_entity_poly.pdbx_seq_one_letter_code
_entity_poly.pdbx_strand_id
1 'polypeptide(L)'
;SVQRFKRKIWFLIKFRRRIEENENWKYGKQIISVDLARYTFSKMVTRILCLASNVNTVLLRSQLDQLHSEAETTRRKANNARLRLLRLSEAADKLRRRAATSLRMGKEDDARELLFQKKKVMTALEKSKGRIELLDELAAKLNEVR
;
A
#
# COMPACT_ATOMS: atom_id res chain seq x y z
N SER A 1 1.48 -23.81 11.09
CA SER A 1 0.54 -24.38 10.09
C SER A 1 -0.89 -24.41 10.60
N VAL A 2 -1.82 -23.85 9.81
CA VAL A 2 -3.28 -23.78 10.07
C VAL A 2 -3.88 -25.12 10.50
N GLN A 3 -3.33 -26.25 10.02
CA GLN A 3 -3.74 -27.59 10.44
C GLN A 3 -3.56 -27.87 11.95
N ARG A 4 -2.51 -27.39 12.60
CA ARG A 4 -2.31 -27.57 14.06
C ARG A 4 -3.37 -26.83 14.87
N PHE A 5 -3.77 -25.65 14.40
CA PHE A 5 -4.80 -24.83 15.04
C PHE A 5 -6.19 -25.47 14.89
N LYS A 6 -6.53 -25.95 13.68
CA LYS A 6 -7.78 -26.69 13.42
C LYS A 6 -7.90 -27.95 14.28
N ARG A 7 -6.82 -28.72 14.44
CA ARG A 7 -6.80 -29.92 15.32
C ARG A 7 -7.01 -29.55 16.79
N LYS A 8 -6.43 -28.44 17.25
CA LYS A 8 -6.56 -27.97 18.63
C LYS A 8 -7.99 -27.48 18.93
N ILE A 9 -8.61 -26.74 18.01
CA ILE A 9 -10.02 -26.35 18.10
C ILE A 9 -10.93 -27.58 18.11
N TRP A 10 -10.70 -28.55 17.22
CA TRP A 10 -11.49 -29.78 17.17
C TRP A 10 -11.44 -30.58 18.49
N PHE A 11 -10.25 -30.67 19.10
CA PHE A 11 -10.08 -31.33 20.40
C PHE A 11 -10.83 -30.61 21.52
N LEU A 12 -10.81 -29.27 21.54
CA LEU A 12 -11.52 -28.45 22.52
C LEU A 12 -13.05 -28.56 22.38
N ILE A 13 -13.56 -28.62 21.13
CA ILE A 13 -15.00 -28.86 20.87
C ILE A 13 -15.41 -30.25 21.36
N LYS A 14 -14.59 -31.28 21.09
CA LYS A 14 -14.85 -32.65 21.55
C LYS A 14 -14.80 -32.75 23.08
N PHE A 15 -13.85 -32.07 23.72
CA PHE A 15 -13.73 -32.03 25.18
C PHE A 15 -14.94 -31.34 25.82
N ARG A 16 -15.38 -30.20 25.26
CA ARG A 16 -16.60 -29.51 25.71
C ARG A 16 -17.84 -30.40 25.63
N ARG A 17 -18.05 -31.10 24.51
CA ARG A 17 -19.19 -32.03 24.34
C ARG A 17 -19.17 -33.15 25.37
N ARG A 18 -17.98 -33.65 25.74
CA ARG A 18 -17.82 -34.68 26.76
C ARG A 18 -18.09 -34.19 28.18
N ILE A 19 -17.92 -32.90 28.45
CA ILE A 19 -18.29 -32.26 29.72
C ILE A 19 -19.81 -32.03 29.80
N GLU A 20 -20.47 -31.64 28.70
CA GLU A 20 -21.92 -31.44 28.63
C GLU A 20 -22.71 -32.77 28.69
N GLU A 21 -22.15 -33.89 28.21
CA GLU A 21 -22.82 -35.22 28.25
C GLU A 21 -22.78 -35.91 29.64
N ASN A 22 -22.07 -35.37 30.65
CA ASN A 22 -21.88 -36.00 31.97
C ASN A 22 -22.49 -35.17 33.14
N GLU A 23 -23.72 -34.66 33.00
CA GLU A 23 -24.42 -33.88 34.04
C GLU A 23 -25.09 -34.72 35.15
N ASN A 24 -24.49 -35.83 35.60
CA ASN A 24 -25.05 -36.58 36.73
C ASN A 24 -23.97 -37.18 37.63
N TRP A 25 -23.24 -36.36 38.38
CA TRP A 25 -22.42 -36.86 39.49
C TRP A 25 -22.54 -36.03 40.76
N LYS A 26 -22.85 -36.78 41.82
CA LYS A 26 -23.02 -36.42 43.23
C LYS A 26 -21.74 -35.83 43.86
N TYR A 27 -21.96 -34.90 44.81
CA TYR A 27 -21.07 -34.44 45.89
C TYR A 27 -19.82 -33.58 45.55
N GLY A 28 -20.03 -32.26 45.57
CA GLY A 28 -19.24 -31.25 46.34
C GLY A 28 -17.76 -30.99 45.99
N LYS A 29 -16.90 -32.01 45.87
CA LYS A 29 -15.46 -31.85 45.59
C LYS A 29 -15.13 -31.81 44.10
N GLN A 30 -15.95 -32.41 43.24
CA GLN A 30 -15.78 -32.35 41.78
C GLN A 30 -16.20 -31.00 41.18
N ILE A 31 -17.13 -30.28 41.82
CA ILE A 31 -17.65 -28.98 41.35
C ILE A 31 -16.53 -27.94 41.26
N ILE A 32 -15.66 -27.86 42.27
CA ILE A 32 -14.49 -26.95 42.27
C ILE A 32 -13.54 -27.27 41.11
N SER A 33 -13.32 -28.56 40.80
CA SER A 33 -12.48 -28.98 39.68
C SER A 33 -13.10 -28.65 38.32
N VAL A 34 -14.43 -28.77 38.19
CA VAL A 34 -15.17 -28.44 36.97
C VAL A 34 -15.22 -26.92 36.77
N ASP A 35 -15.42 -26.14 37.83
CA ASP A 35 -15.43 -24.67 37.77
C ASP A 35 -14.05 -24.10 37.48
N LEU A 36 -12.98 -24.68 38.06
CA LEU A 36 -11.61 -24.33 37.73
C LEU A 36 -11.27 -24.69 36.27
N ALA A 37 -11.77 -25.83 35.77
CA ALA A 37 -11.63 -26.23 34.37
C ALA A 37 -12.42 -25.30 33.42
N ARG A 38 -13.64 -24.88 33.79
CA ARG A 38 -14.45 -23.92 33.04
C ARG A 38 -13.80 -22.54 33.01
N TYR A 39 -13.27 -22.08 34.14
CA TYR A 39 -12.57 -20.81 34.26
C TYR A 39 -11.27 -20.77 33.45
N THR A 40 -10.48 -21.84 33.50
CA THR A 40 -9.24 -21.96 32.72
C THR A 40 -9.52 -22.08 31.22
N PHE A 41 -10.58 -22.80 30.83
CA PHE A 41 -11.04 -22.87 29.45
C PHE A 41 -11.51 -21.49 28.94
N SER A 42 -12.34 -20.79 29.73
CA SER A 42 -12.79 -19.42 29.42
C SER A 42 -11.60 -18.47 29.21
N LYS A 43 -10.65 -18.45 30.15
CA LYS A 43 -9.40 -17.68 30.01
C LYS A 43 -8.60 -18.04 28.75
N MET A 44 -8.54 -19.32 28.38
CA MET A 44 -7.84 -19.77 27.18
C MET A 44 -8.53 -19.28 25.90
N VAL A 45 -9.85 -19.39 25.84
CA VAL A 45 -10.66 -18.92 24.71
C VAL A 45 -10.54 -17.40 24.55
N THR A 46 -10.64 -16.63 25.64
CA THR A 46 -10.43 -15.17 25.61
C THR A 46 -9.03 -14.82 25.10
N ARG A 47 -7.98 -15.50 25.56
CA ARG A 47 -6.61 -15.28 25.04
C ARG A 47 -6.48 -15.58 23.55
N ILE A 48 -7.11 -16.64 23.05
CA ILE A 48 -7.09 -16.99 21.62
C ILE A 48 -7.82 -15.93 20.80
N LEU A 49 -8.97 -15.45 21.28
CA LEU A 49 -9.72 -14.36 20.63
C LEU A 49 -8.93 -13.05 20.60
N CYS A 50 -8.26 -12.68 21.70
CA CYS A 50 -7.40 -11.49 21.76
C CYS A 50 -6.18 -11.60 20.83
N LEU A 51 -5.61 -12.79 20.65
CA LEU A 51 -4.51 -13.00 19.69
C LEU A 51 -5.01 -12.91 18.25
N ALA A 52 -6.18 -13.47 17.93
CA ALA A 52 -6.79 -13.37 16.62
C ALA A 52 -7.17 -11.93 16.25
N SER A 53 -7.70 -11.15 17.20
CA SER A 53 -7.96 -9.72 16.99
C SER A 53 -6.66 -8.92 16.84
N ASN A 54 -5.61 -9.25 17.60
CA ASN A 54 -4.29 -8.62 17.46
C ASN A 54 -3.69 -8.84 16.06
N VAL A 55 -3.75 -10.07 15.53
CA VAL A 55 -3.30 -10.39 14.16
C VAL A 55 -4.03 -9.54 13.12
N ASN A 56 -5.35 -9.34 13.26
CA ASN A 56 -6.11 -8.45 12.39
C ASN A 56 -5.67 -6.98 12.53
N THR A 57 -5.42 -6.49 13.76
CA THR A 57 -4.94 -5.12 13.95
C THR A 57 -3.52 -4.89 13.43
N VAL A 58 -2.64 -5.88 13.52
CA VAL A 58 -1.27 -5.81 12.99
C VAL A 58 -1.28 -5.83 11.47
N LEU A 59 -2.14 -6.66 10.85
CA LEU A 59 -2.34 -6.66 9.40
C LEU A 59 -2.84 -5.29 8.91
N LEU A 60 -3.87 -4.72 9.55
CA LEU A 60 -4.39 -3.42 9.19
C LEU A 60 -3.35 -2.30 9.33
N ARG A 61 -2.53 -2.32 10.40
CA ARG A 61 -1.40 -1.39 10.54
C ARG A 61 -0.39 -1.54 9.41
N SER A 62 -0.02 -2.77 9.06
CA SER A 62 0.92 -3.02 7.96
C SER A 62 0.38 -2.54 6.60
N GLN A 63 -0.92 -2.69 6.36
CA GLN A 63 -1.56 -2.19 5.14
C GLN A 63 -1.60 -0.66 5.12
N LEU A 64 -1.83 -0.02 6.27
CA LEU A 64 -1.78 1.43 6.39
C LEU A 64 -0.36 1.98 6.16
N ASP A 65 0.65 1.34 6.74
CA ASP A 65 2.06 1.69 6.52
C ASP A 65 2.45 1.51 5.05
N GLN A 66 1.98 0.44 4.41
CA GLN A 66 2.17 0.22 2.98
C GLN A 66 1.53 1.35 2.16
N LEU A 67 0.27 1.70 2.43
CA LEU A 67 -0.42 2.80 1.72
C LEU A 67 0.30 4.14 1.90
N HIS A 68 0.79 4.45 3.10
CA HIS A 68 1.60 5.63 3.35
C HIS A 68 2.89 5.62 2.53
N SER A 69 3.60 4.48 2.50
CA SER A 69 4.81 4.34 1.71
C SER A 69 4.54 4.53 0.21
N GLU A 70 3.42 4.00 -0.29
CA GLU A 70 3.00 4.13 -1.68
C GLU A 70 2.64 5.59 -2.02
N ALA A 71 1.94 6.30 -1.13
CA ALA A 71 1.64 7.73 -1.28
C ALA A 71 2.92 8.59 -1.34
N GLU A 72 3.87 8.35 -0.44
CA GLU A 72 5.18 9.03 -0.46
C GLU A 72 5.95 8.76 -1.75
N THR A 73 5.97 7.50 -2.20
CA THR A 73 6.64 7.14 -3.46
C THR A 73 6.00 7.80 -4.67
N THR A 74 4.66 7.90 -4.69
CA THR A 74 3.88 8.55 -5.75
C THR A 74 4.20 10.04 -5.79
N ARG A 75 4.20 10.73 -4.64
CA ARG A 75 4.54 12.15 -4.55
C ARG A 75 5.96 12.43 -5.04
N ARG A 76 6.92 11.60 -4.63
CA ARG A 76 8.32 11.70 -5.09
C ARG A 76 8.45 11.50 -6.61
N LYS A 77 7.71 10.54 -7.19
CA LYS A 77 7.67 10.34 -8.66
C LYS A 77 7.09 11.57 -9.37
N ALA A 78 6.02 12.16 -8.84
CA ALA A 78 5.41 13.36 -9.40
C ALA A 78 6.41 14.54 -9.41
N ASN A 79 7.10 14.75 -8.30
CA ASN A 79 8.12 15.79 -8.18
C ASN A 79 9.30 15.58 -9.14
N ASN A 80 9.74 14.33 -9.34
CA ASN A 80 10.76 14.03 -10.34
C ASN A 80 10.29 14.33 -11.77
N ALA A 81 9.02 14.00 -12.09
CA ALA A 81 8.42 14.32 -13.38
C ALA A 81 8.31 15.84 -13.60
N ARG A 82 7.97 16.63 -12.57
CA ARG A 82 7.99 18.10 -12.62
C ARG A 82 9.38 18.67 -12.88
N LEU A 83 10.41 18.14 -12.20
CA LEU A 83 11.80 18.54 -12.46
C LEU A 83 12.22 18.23 -13.90
N ARG A 84 11.83 17.07 -14.43
CA ARG A 84 12.09 16.70 -15.81
C ARG A 84 11.37 17.65 -16.78
N LEU A 85 10.12 18.01 -16.49
CA LEU A 85 9.34 18.96 -17.28
C LEU A 85 10.06 20.31 -17.37
N LEU A 86 10.54 20.84 -16.24
CA LEU A 86 11.29 22.10 -16.19
C LEU A 86 12.58 22.06 -17.03
N ARG A 87 13.34 20.96 -16.96
CA ARG A 87 14.57 20.81 -17.76
C ARG A 87 14.27 20.70 -19.26
N LEU A 88 13.17 20.03 -19.61
CA LEU A 88 12.74 19.89 -21.01
C LEU A 88 12.24 21.22 -21.59
N SER A 89 11.53 22.03 -20.80
CA SER A 89 11.08 23.35 -21.25
C SER A 89 12.28 24.28 -21.50
N GLU A 90 13.25 24.27 -20.59
CA GLU A 90 14.50 25.03 -20.76
C GLU A 90 15.27 24.58 -22.02
N ALA A 91 15.39 23.28 -22.26
CA ALA A 91 16.03 22.74 -23.45
C ALA A 91 15.30 23.14 -24.74
N ALA A 92 13.96 23.11 -24.74
CA ALA A 92 13.14 23.52 -25.88
C ALA A 92 13.32 25.02 -26.19
N ASP A 93 13.44 25.86 -25.16
CA ASP A 93 13.70 27.29 -25.34
C ASP A 93 15.11 27.57 -25.84
N LYS A 94 16.13 26.84 -25.36
CA LYS A 94 17.50 26.94 -25.89
C LYS A 94 17.55 26.59 -27.38
N LEU A 95 16.89 25.51 -27.80
CA LEU A 95 16.80 25.13 -29.20
C LEU A 95 16.07 26.19 -30.04
N ARG A 96 14.97 26.75 -29.53
CA ARG A 96 14.25 27.86 -30.19
C ARG A 96 15.13 29.08 -30.39
N ARG A 97 15.86 29.52 -29.35
CA ARG A 97 16.78 30.68 -29.43
C ARG A 97 17.91 30.44 -30.43
N ARG A 98 18.48 29.24 -30.44
CA ARG A 98 19.52 28.84 -31.40
C ARG A 98 18.98 28.84 -32.83
N ALA A 99 17.81 28.26 -33.07
CA ALA A 99 17.18 28.26 -34.40
C ALA A 99 16.91 29.68 -34.92
N ALA A 100 16.40 30.57 -34.05
CA ALA A 100 16.20 31.98 -34.40
C ALA A 100 17.53 32.70 -34.75
N THR A 101 18.61 32.35 -34.06
CA THR A 101 19.95 32.89 -34.37
C THR A 101 20.45 32.36 -35.71
N SER A 102 20.31 31.07 -36.00
CA SER A 102 20.68 30.48 -37.30
C SER A 102 19.91 31.10 -38.47
N LEU A 103 18.61 31.35 -38.32
CA LEU A 103 17.81 32.05 -39.33
C LEU A 103 18.34 33.47 -39.60
N ARG A 104 18.68 34.22 -38.56
CA ARG A 104 19.26 35.57 -38.70
C ARG A 104 20.63 35.56 -39.39
N MET A 105 21.36 34.46 -39.31
CA MET A 105 22.64 34.26 -39.99
C MET A 105 22.49 33.68 -41.41
N GLY A 106 21.26 33.50 -41.91
CA GLY A 106 21.00 32.90 -43.22
C GLY A 106 21.23 31.38 -43.29
N LYS A 107 21.39 30.71 -42.14
CA LYS A 107 21.63 29.26 -42.05
C LYS A 107 20.30 28.52 -41.84
N GLU A 108 19.51 28.42 -42.90
CA GLU A 108 18.17 27.84 -42.82
C GLU A 108 18.16 26.34 -42.50
N ASP A 109 19.08 25.57 -43.09
CA ASP A 109 19.16 24.12 -42.86
C ASP A 109 19.48 23.79 -41.39
N ASP A 110 20.44 24.52 -40.80
CA ASP A 110 20.74 24.41 -39.36
C ASP A 110 19.53 24.75 -38.49
N ALA A 111 18.75 25.77 -38.87
CA ALA A 111 17.54 26.15 -38.16
C ALA A 111 16.47 25.05 -38.24
N ARG A 112 16.29 24.42 -39.41
CA ARG A 112 15.36 23.31 -39.60
C ARG A 112 15.74 22.11 -38.74
N GLU A 113 17.01 21.75 -38.68
CA GLU A 113 17.49 20.66 -37.83
C GLU A 113 17.27 20.97 -36.34
N LEU A 114 17.59 22.19 -35.90
CA LEU A 114 17.35 22.61 -34.51
C LEU A 114 15.85 22.57 -34.14
N LEU A 115 14.96 22.94 -35.06
CA LEU A 115 13.51 22.84 -34.87
C LEU A 115 13.02 21.39 -34.84
N PHE A 116 13.63 20.51 -35.64
CA PHE A 116 13.35 19.08 -35.59
C PHE A 116 13.74 18.47 -34.24
N GLN A 117 14.91 18.83 -33.71
CA GLN A 117 15.32 18.42 -32.37
C GLN A 117 14.40 18.99 -31.29
N LYS A 118 13.97 20.26 -31.43
CA LYS A 118 12.98 20.87 -30.52
C LYS A 118 11.67 20.07 -30.52
N LYS A 119 11.20 19.60 -31.68
CA LYS A 119 9.99 18.78 -31.79
C LYS A 119 10.10 17.50 -30.96
N LYS A 120 11.25 16.82 -31.00
CA LYS A 120 11.51 15.62 -30.17
C LYS A 120 11.47 15.93 -28.67
N VAL A 121 12.09 17.05 -28.25
CA VAL A 121 12.04 17.52 -26.86
C VAL A 121 10.61 17.83 -26.43
N MET A 122 9.83 18.49 -27.29
CA MET A 122 8.42 18.79 -27.03
C MET A 122 7.58 17.51 -26.87
N THR A 123 7.81 16.46 -27.69
CA THR A 123 7.14 15.18 -27.49
C THR A 123 7.47 14.54 -26.14
N ALA A 124 8.73 14.62 -25.69
CA ALA A 124 9.10 14.15 -24.37
C ALA A 124 8.48 15.00 -23.24
N LEU A 125 8.30 16.29 -23.48
CA LEU A 125 7.67 17.24 -22.56
C LEU A 125 6.19 16.91 -22.35
N GLU A 126 5.43 16.65 -23.43
CA GLU A 126 4.03 16.24 -23.33
C GLU A 126 3.86 14.91 -22.59
N LYS A 127 4.76 13.93 -22.82
CA LYS A 127 4.77 12.68 -22.02
C LYS A 127 5.02 12.94 -20.53
N SER A 128 5.85 13.93 -20.20
CA SER A 128 6.13 14.31 -18.82
C SER A 128 4.92 14.98 -18.16
N LYS A 129 4.17 15.82 -18.89
CA LYS A 129 2.92 16.42 -18.40
C LYS A 129 1.86 15.37 -18.08
N GLY A 130 1.57 14.47 -19.02
CA GLY A 130 0.60 13.40 -18.79
C GLY A 130 0.98 12.49 -17.62
N ARG A 131 2.28 12.26 -17.39
CA ARG A 131 2.75 11.54 -16.20
C ARG A 131 2.51 12.32 -14.90
N ILE A 132 2.65 13.65 -14.90
CA ILE A 132 2.37 14.47 -13.73
C ILE A 132 0.87 14.40 -13.41
N GLU A 133 0.00 14.60 -14.41
CA GLU A 133 -1.46 14.53 -14.26
C GLU A 133 -1.89 13.20 -13.64
N LEU A 134 -1.46 12.07 -14.20
CA LEU A 134 -1.78 10.74 -13.66
C LEU A 134 -1.27 10.52 -12.23
N LEU A 135 -0.07 11.02 -11.91
CA LEU A 135 0.50 10.88 -10.57
C LEU A 135 -0.20 11.79 -9.55
N ASP A 136 -0.69 12.95 -9.99
CA ASP A 136 -1.47 13.87 -9.17
C ASP A 136 -2.86 13.32 -8.89
N GLU A 137 -3.51 12.71 -9.88
CA GLU A 137 -4.75 11.95 -9.67
C GLU A 137 -4.57 10.81 -8.68
N LEU A 138 -3.50 10.01 -8.84
CA LEU A 138 -3.21 8.92 -7.91
C LEU A 138 -2.93 9.43 -6.50
N ALA A 139 -2.19 10.53 -6.37
CA ALA A 139 -1.92 11.16 -5.08
C ALA A 139 -3.20 11.71 -4.42
N ALA A 140 -4.12 12.29 -5.19
CA ALA A 140 -5.41 12.74 -4.70
C ALA A 140 -6.23 11.56 -4.15
N LYS A 141 -6.33 10.45 -4.90
CA LYS A 141 -7.02 9.23 -4.46
C LYS A 141 -6.42 8.61 -3.21
N LEU A 142 -5.08 8.62 -3.07
CA LEU A 142 -4.41 8.12 -1.86
C LEU A 142 -4.65 9.02 -0.64
N ASN A 143 -4.90 10.31 -0.83
CA ASN A 143 -5.24 11.22 0.26
C ASN A 143 -6.71 11.12 0.68
N GLU A 144 -7.64 10.70 -0.20
CA GLU A 144 -9.04 10.48 0.17
C GLU A 144 -9.23 9.32 1.16
N VAL A 145 -8.30 8.35 1.17
CA VAL A 145 -8.33 7.17 2.05
C VAL A 145 -7.62 7.46 3.39
N ARG A 146 -7.02 8.63 3.54
CA ARG A 146 -6.33 9.08 4.75
C ARG A 146 -7.27 9.86 5.68
#